data_AF-U1X372-F1
#
_entry.id   AF-U1X372-F1
#
_cell.length_a   1.000
_cell.length_b   1.000
_cell.length_c   1.000
_cell.angle_alpha   90.00
_cell.angle_beta   90.00
_cell.angle_gamma   90.00
#
_symmetry.space_group_name_H-M   'P 1'
#
loop_
_entity.id
_entity.type
_entity.pdbx_description
1 polymer ?
#
loop_
_entity_poly.entity_id
_entity_poly.type
_entity_poly.pdbx_seq_one_letter_code
_entity_poly.pdbx_strand_id
1 'polypeptide(L)'
;MSNTYNHYPAFNQVQHAPEEKNIIPQKESSFEEKVITDGDLISKEEVVVKEEAVSKSDTFAKRLLSLLYQKRGKTISVATPIKEIQGRLEEVFPDYIFVKSDEQHYHIRLEGIIYIS
;
A
#
# COMPACT_ATOMS: atom_id res chain seq x y z
N MET A 1 -0.44 -50.21 -28.97
CA MET A 1 0.85 -49.58 -29.30
C MET A 1 0.58 -48.29 -30.06
N SER A 2 0.69 -47.13 -29.40
CA SER A 2 1.00 -45.82 -30.00
C SER A 2 0.93 -44.76 -28.88
N ASN A 3 2.05 -44.59 -28.17
CA ASN A 3 2.27 -43.48 -27.24
C ASN A 3 2.46 -42.21 -28.07
N THR A 4 1.49 -41.30 -28.01
CA THR A 4 1.64 -39.91 -28.47
C THR A 4 2.46 -39.14 -27.44
N TYR A 5 3.78 -39.18 -27.61
CA TYR A 5 4.72 -38.32 -26.89
C TYR A 5 4.50 -36.87 -27.29
N ASN A 6 4.00 -36.06 -26.35
CA ASN A 6 4.01 -34.62 -26.45
C ASN A 6 5.47 -34.13 -26.47
N HIS A 7 5.84 -33.47 -27.55
CA HIS A 7 7.13 -32.85 -27.77
C HIS A 7 7.18 -31.53 -26.98
N TYR A 8 7.76 -31.55 -25.78
CA TYR A 8 8.16 -30.33 -25.07
C TYR A 8 9.63 -30.02 -25.41
N PRO A 9 9.95 -28.88 -26.04
CA PRO A 9 11.33 -28.44 -26.08
C PRO A 9 11.76 -27.95 -24.69
N ALA A 10 12.86 -28.52 -24.22
CA ALA A 10 13.48 -28.28 -22.93
C ALA A 10 14.10 -26.88 -22.83
N PHE A 11 13.98 -26.30 -21.63
CA PHE A 11 15.03 -25.59 -20.90
C PHE A 11 16.07 -24.78 -21.70
N ASN A 12 15.94 -23.45 -21.67
CA ASN A 12 17.11 -22.58 -21.61
C ASN A 12 17.44 -22.31 -20.14
N GLN A 13 18.23 -23.22 -19.56
CA GLN A 13 19.14 -22.90 -18.46
C GLN A 13 20.22 -21.97 -19.03
N VAL A 14 20.08 -20.66 -18.81
CA VAL A 14 21.25 -19.79 -18.88
C VAL A 14 21.91 -19.82 -17.52
N GLN A 15 23.06 -20.48 -17.52
CA GLN A 15 23.96 -20.68 -16.41
C GLN A 15 24.48 -19.35 -15.88
N HIS A 16 24.63 -19.28 -14.55
CA HIS A 16 25.48 -18.29 -13.90
C HIS A 16 26.92 -18.41 -14.41
N ALA A 17 27.53 -17.26 -14.72
CA ALA A 17 28.97 -17.06 -14.59
C ALA A 17 29.23 -15.70 -13.90
N PRO A 18 30.22 -15.63 -12.99
CA PRO A 18 30.43 -14.51 -12.07
C PRO A 18 31.48 -13.50 -12.56
N GLU A 19 31.73 -12.47 -11.73
CA GLU A 19 32.76 -11.43 -11.83
C GLU A 19 32.34 -10.26 -12.76
N GLU A 20 32.42 -8.99 -12.37
CA GLU A 20 33.47 -8.34 -11.61
C GLU A 20 32.98 -6.99 -11.03
N LYS A 21 33.71 -6.53 -10.02
CA LYS A 21 33.46 -5.38 -9.14
C LYS A 21 33.06 -4.09 -9.87
N ASN A 22 32.04 -3.41 -9.36
CA ASN A 22 32.02 -1.95 -9.30
C ASN A 22 31.42 -1.48 -7.97
N ILE A 23 32.33 -1.23 -7.03
CA ILE A 23 32.07 -0.49 -5.80
C ILE A 23 32.15 0.98 -6.17
N ILE A 24 31.03 1.70 -6.20
CA ILE A 24 31.01 3.17 -6.14
C ILE A 24 29.66 3.61 -5.51
N PRO A 25 29.59 4.73 -4.78
CA PRO A 25 29.94 4.87 -3.38
C PRO A 25 28.73 5.28 -2.53
N GLN A 26 28.77 5.02 -1.22
CA GLN A 26 27.93 5.74 -0.26
C GLN A 26 28.19 7.23 -0.42
N LYS A 27 27.21 7.97 -0.95
CA LYS A 27 27.19 9.42 -0.82
C LYS A 27 26.43 9.73 0.45
N GLU A 28 27.19 9.81 1.54
CA GLU A 28 26.86 10.63 2.70
C GLU A 28 26.49 12.03 2.19
N SER A 29 25.22 12.36 2.24
CA SER A 29 24.74 13.72 2.07
C SER A 29 24.55 14.30 3.46
N SER A 30 25.66 14.83 3.97
CA SER A 30 25.77 15.98 4.87
C SER A 30 24.48 16.44 5.54
N PHE A 31 24.47 16.31 6.86
CA PHE A 31 23.75 17.21 7.76
C PHE A 31 24.09 18.65 7.40
N GLU A 32 23.13 19.39 6.85
CA GLU A 32 23.15 20.84 6.98
C GLU A 32 22.49 21.20 8.32
N GLU A 33 23.37 21.33 9.30
CA GLU A 33 23.19 22.15 10.48
C GLU A 33 22.81 23.58 10.03
N LYS A 34 21.52 23.92 10.11
CA LYS A 34 21.10 25.32 10.13
C LYS A 34 20.72 25.69 11.55
N VAL A 35 21.76 26.02 12.32
CA VAL A 35 21.64 26.83 13.53
C VAL A 35 21.04 28.18 13.11
N ILE A 36 19.79 28.42 13.50
CA ILE A 36 19.28 29.76 13.75
C ILE A 36 18.82 29.75 15.20
N THR A 37 19.73 30.15 16.08
CA THR A 37 19.41 30.58 17.42
C THR A 37 18.61 31.88 17.35
N ASP A 38 17.55 31.91 18.17
CA ASP A 38 17.12 33.00 19.05
C ASP A 38 15.65 33.40 18.87
N GLY A 39 14.88 33.15 19.93
CA GLY A 39 13.79 34.04 20.32
C GLY A 39 12.40 33.42 20.41
N ASP A 40 12.10 32.89 21.59
CA ASP A 40 10.79 32.91 22.26
C ASP A 40 9.54 32.22 21.67
N LEU A 41 9.22 31.09 22.32
CA LEU A 41 7.98 30.80 23.04
C LEU A 41 6.65 31.46 22.59
N ILE A 42 5.64 30.60 22.38
CA ILE A 42 4.19 30.67 22.76
C ILE A 42 3.41 29.90 21.68
N SER A 43 3.13 28.61 21.89
CA SER A 43 1.88 28.09 22.48
C SER A 43 0.60 28.49 21.76
N LYS A 44 -0.06 27.48 21.17
CA LYS A 44 -1.52 27.23 21.05
C LYS A 44 -1.96 26.94 19.61
N GLU A 45 -2.24 25.66 19.38
CA GLU A 45 -3.56 25.20 18.94
C GLU A 45 -4.25 26.06 17.86
N GLU A 46 -4.11 25.66 16.60
CA GLU A 46 -5.18 25.88 15.63
C GLU A 46 -5.35 24.61 14.78
N VAL A 47 -6.23 23.75 15.31
CA VAL A 47 -6.93 22.74 14.55
C VAL A 47 -7.74 23.46 13.49
N VAL A 48 -7.14 23.73 12.33
CA VAL A 48 -7.89 24.16 11.15
C VAL A 48 -8.43 22.89 10.50
N VAL A 49 -9.57 22.47 11.04
CA VAL A 49 -10.55 21.64 10.35
C VAL A 49 -10.80 22.26 8.98
N LYS A 50 -10.13 21.77 7.94
CA LYS A 50 -10.62 21.95 6.57
C LYS A 50 -11.82 21.01 6.37
N GLU A 51 -12.94 21.44 6.92
CA GLU A 51 -14.27 21.07 6.42
C GLU A 51 -14.41 21.69 5.02
N GLU A 52 -13.87 21.00 4.01
CA GLU A 52 -14.19 21.33 2.62
C GLU A 52 -15.61 20.85 2.31
N ALA A 53 -16.51 21.83 2.42
CA ALA A 53 -17.78 22.01 1.76
C ALA A 53 -18.29 20.88 0.85
N VAL A 54 -19.47 20.39 1.25
CA VAL A 54 -20.43 19.55 0.54
C VAL A 54 -20.53 19.87 -0.97
N SER A 55 -19.93 19.01 -1.79
CA SER A 55 -20.24 18.87 -3.21
C SER A 55 -21.23 17.72 -3.37
N LYS A 56 -22.50 18.06 -3.69
CA LYS A 56 -23.66 17.16 -3.88
C LYS A 56 -23.54 16.27 -5.13
N SER A 57 -22.45 15.52 -5.23
CA SER A 57 -22.36 14.27 -5.97
C SER A 57 -21.65 13.28 -5.04
N ASP A 58 -22.44 12.72 -4.15
CA ASP A 58 -22.01 11.73 -3.18
C ASP A 58 -21.88 10.40 -3.93
N THR A 59 -20.82 10.30 -4.73
CA THR A 59 -20.52 9.11 -5.52
C THR A 59 -20.31 7.95 -4.56
N PHE A 60 -20.81 6.75 -4.92
CA PHE A 60 -20.62 5.53 -4.13
C PHE A 60 -19.17 5.37 -3.63
N ALA A 61 -18.19 5.69 -4.47
CA ALA A 61 -16.77 5.66 -4.13
C ALA A 61 -16.41 6.57 -2.93
N LYS A 62 -16.93 7.80 -2.87
CA LYS A 62 -16.67 8.73 -1.76
C LYS A 62 -17.24 8.20 -0.44
N ARG A 63 -18.46 7.64 -0.48
CA ARG A 63 -19.08 7.00 0.69
C ARG A 63 -18.28 5.80 1.16
N LEU A 64 -17.88 4.93 0.24
CA LEU A 64 -17.07 3.75 0.55
C LEU A 64 -15.74 4.14 1.19
N LEU A 65 -15.02 5.09 0.59
CA LEU A 65 -13.76 5.60 1.13
C LEU A 65 -13.96 6.22 2.52
N SER A 66 -15.01 7.02 2.72
CA SER A 66 -15.33 7.59 4.04
C SER A 66 -15.56 6.51 5.09
N LEU A 67 -16.32 5.46 4.77
CA LEU A 67 -16.54 4.32 5.66
C LEU A 67 -15.24 3.57 5.97
N LEU A 68 -14.37 3.40 4.98
CA LEU A 68 -13.06 2.77 5.16
C LEU A 68 -12.14 3.61 6.05
N TYR A 69 -12.10 4.94 5.87
CA TYR A 69 -11.34 5.83 6.76
C TYR A 69 -11.86 5.75 8.20
N GLN A 70 -13.17 5.64 8.42
CA GLN A 70 -13.76 5.42 9.77
C GLN A 70 -13.44 4.05 10.37
N LYS A 71 -13.11 3.07 9.53
CA LYS A 71 -12.74 1.71 9.91
C LYS A 71 -11.23 1.51 10.01
N ARG A 72 -10.41 2.53 9.74
CA ARG A 72 -8.95 2.45 9.88
C ARG A 72 -8.56 2.00 11.28
N GLY A 73 -7.64 1.04 11.35
CA GLY A 73 -7.18 0.42 12.57
C GLY A 73 -8.11 -0.65 13.16
N LYS A 74 -9.28 -0.91 12.56
CA LYS A 74 -10.22 -1.95 12.99
C LYS A 74 -10.07 -3.21 12.14
N THR A 75 -10.52 -4.33 12.68
CA THR A 75 -10.65 -5.57 11.91
C THR A 75 -11.82 -5.44 10.94
N ILE A 76 -11.57 -5.77 9.68
CA ILE A 76 -12.55 -5.83 8.61
C ILE A 76 -12.46 -7.19 7.93
N SER A 77 -13.54 -7.59 7.26
CA SER A 77 -13.52 -8.69 6.30
C SER A 77 -13.69 -8.14 4.90
N VAL A 78 -12.80 -8.52 3.97
CA VAL A 78 -12.81 -8.07 2.58
C VAL A 78 -12.95 -9.27 1.66
N ALA A 79 -14.07 -9.36 0.96
CA ALA A 79 -14.28 -10.39 -0.05
C ALA A 79 -13.72 -9.94 -1.40
N THR A 80 -12.82 -10.75 -1.95
CA THR A 80 -12.29 -10.64 -3.31
C THR A 80 -12.84 -11.79 -4.17
N PRO A 81 -12.71 -11.75 -5.51
CA PRO A 81 -13.11 -12.86 -6.38
C PRO A 81 -12.46 -14.21 -6.05
N ILE A 82 -11.32 -14.21 -5.36
CA ILE A 82 -10.54 -15.41 -5.09
C ILE A 82 -10.78 -15.92 -3.67
N LYS A 83 -10.88 -15.00 -2.70
CA LYS A 83 -11.04 -15.34 -1.28
C LYS A 83 -11.53 -14.17 -0.44
N GLU A 84 -11.97 -14.48 0.77
CA GLU A 84 -12.22 -13.51 1.82
C GLU A 84 -10.95 -13.32 2.67
N ILE A 85 -10.62 -12.06 2.98
CA ILE A 85 -9.45 -11.66 3.76
C ILE A 85 -9.97 -10.96 5.02
N GLN A 86 -9.78 -11.60 6.17
CA GLN A 86 -10.11 -11.01 7.47
C GLN A 86 -8.83 -10.44 8.09
N GLY A 87 -8.81 -9.15 8.41
CA GLY A 87 -7.61 -8.54 8.96
C GLY A 87 -7.82 -7.09 9.39
N ARG A 88 -6.77 -6.49 9.94
CA ARG A 88 -6.78 -5.09 10.39
C ARG A 88 -6.54 -4.16 9.21
N LEU A 89 -7.43 -3.18 9.02
CA LEU A 89 -7.26 -2.13 8.02
C LEU A 89 -6.16 -1.15 8.48
N GLU A 90 -5.01 -1.14 7.82
CA GLU A 90 -3.88 -0.28 8.19
C GLU A 90 -3.99 1.11 7.56
N GLU A 91 -4.26 1.14 6.26
CA GLU A 91 -4.30 2.38 5.48
C GLU A 91 -5.28 2.26 4.31
N VAL A 92 -5.80 3.42 3.90
CA VAL A 92 -6.82 3.57 2.87
C VAL A 92 -6.33 4.61 1.88
N PHE A 93 -6.35 4.26 0.61
CA PHE A 93 -6.02 5.12 -0.51
C PHE A 93 -7.22 5.21 -1.46
N PRO A 94 -7.25 6.19 -2.37
CA PRO A 94 -8.36 6.35 -3.32
C PRO A 94 -8.65 5.11 -4.17
N ASP A 95 -7.63 4.30 -4.47
CA ASP A 95 -7.74 3.17 -5.41
C ASP A 95 -7.51 1.80 -4.75
N TYR A 96 -7.01 1.77 -3.51
CA TYR A 96 -6.65 0.53 -2.83
C TYR A 96 -6.60 0.69 -1.30
N ILE A 97 -6.55 -0.44 -0.60
CA ILE A 97 -6.43 -0.52 0.85
C ILE A 97 -5.33 -1.50 1.27
N PHE A 98 -4.76 -1.27 2.46
CA PHE A 98 -3.85 -2.21 3.12
C PHE A 98 -4.54 -2.93 4.27
N VAL A 99 -4.55 -4.26 4.22
CA VAL A 99 -5.13 -5.11 5.26
C VAL A 99 -4.06 -6.05 5.78
N LYS A 100 -3.77 -5.98 7.08
CA LYS A 100 -2.88 -6.91 7.76
C LYS A 100 -3.68 -8.09 8.32
N SER A 101 -3.40 -9.29 7.84
CA SER A 101 -3.96 -10.55 8.34
C SER A 101 -2.79 -11.41 8.82
N ASP A 102 -2.77 -11.74 10.10
CA ASP A 102 -1.66 -12.48 10.73
C ASP A 102 -0.29 -11.84 10.44
N GLU A 103 0.57 -12.56 9.72
CA GLU A 103 1.92 -12.13 9.30
C GLU A 103 1.96 -11.59 7.86
N GLN A 104 0.80 -11.47 7.19
CA GLN A 104 0.70 -11.07 5.79
C GLN A 104 0.07 -9.68 5.65
N HIS A 105 0.62 -8.89 4.74
CA HIS A 105 0.09 -7.58 4.35
C HIS A 105 -0.53 -7.69 2.96
N TYR A 106 -1.82 -7.40 2.87
CA TYR A 106 -2.58 -7.45 1.64
C TYR A 106 -2.76 -6.07 1.06
N HIS A 107 -2.38 -5.92 -0.21
CA HIS A 107 -2.69 -4.76 -1.03
C HIS A 107 -3.90 -5.11 -1.91
N ILE A 108 -5.06 -4.52 -1.59
CA ILE A 108 -6.33 -4.83 -2.27
C ILE A 108 -6.82 -3.60 -3.02
N ARG A 109 -6.94 -3.70 -4.34
CA ARG A 109 -7.56 -2.65 -5.16
C ARG A 109 -9.06 -2.63 -4.95
N LEU A 110 -9.67 -1.45 -4.93
CA LEU A 110 -11.12 -1.30 -4.74
C LEU A 110 -11.93 -2.00 -5.85
N GLU A 111 -11.41 -2.05 -7.08
CA GLU A 111 -12.02 -2.79 -8.20
C GLU A 111 -12.11 -4.31 -7.96
N GLY A 112 -11.21 -4.84 -7.12
CA GLY A 112 -11.16 -6.26 -6.76
C GLY A 112 -11.98 -6.61 -5.53
N ILE A 113 -12.75 -5.67 -4.98
CA ILE A 113 -13.58 -5.88 -3.80
C ILE A 113 -15.01 -6.16 -4.24
N ILE A 114 -15.56 -7.27 -3.76
CA ILE A 114 -16.97 -7.64 -3.92
C ILE A 114 -17.81 -7.02 -2.79
N TYR A 115 -17.36 -7.19 -1.54
CA TYR A 115 -17.98 -6.57 -0.36
C TYR A 115 -16.99 -6.42 0.80
N ILE A 116 -17.35 -5.61 1.81
CA ILE A 116 -16.58 -5.36 3.03
C ILE A 116 -17.52 -5.35 4.24
N SER A 117 -17.12 -5.96 5.37
CA SER A 117 -17.85 -5.91 6.66
C SER A 117 -16.99 -5.40 7.82
#